data_AF-A0A7S2D0D6-F1
#
_entry.id   AF-A0A7S2D0D6-F1
#
_cell.length_a   1.000
_cell.length_b   1.000
_cell.length_c   1.000
_cell.angle_alpha   90.00
_cell.angle_beta   90.00
_cell.angle_gamma   90.00
#
_symmetry.space_group_name_H-M   'P 1'
#
loop_
_entity.id
_entity.type
_entity.pdbx_description
1 polymer ?
#
loop_
_entity_poly.entity_id
_entity_poly.type
_entity_poly.pdbx_seq_one_letter_code
_entity_poly.pdbx_strand_id
1 'polypeptide(L)'
;TIGMTYRKEDMPYNIEGITPDIIVNPHAIPSRMTVGHLIECLLSKVGSLKGKEGDATPFMDVTVHDIATELHDLGYQRFGNEVMYSGHTGKPLEAKIFLGPTFYQRLKHLVDDKVHSRARGPVGMLTRQPMEGRSRDGGLRMGEMERDCLIAHGTSAFLFDRFFENSDAYRIHVCENCGLIAVANLTKQDFRCPSTECKGSTISQVHIPYACKLLFQELMSMCIAPRIMFKRERPMSCHVPDESATKNGMNARVERPPVASSPDEQMEQDMNGESEMVMEQGMSQYANGEGEGAGEGDEEVDGGGDYGGDDGYDDDGGGGGGGGGGG
;
A
#
# COMPACT_ATOMS: atom_id res chain seq x y z
N THR A 1 9.80 -4.15 -9.28
CA THR A 1 10.45 -2.88 -8.88
C THR A 1 11.76 -3.22 -8.21
N ILE A 2 12.69 -2.27 -8.12
CA ILE A 2 13.93 -2.48 -7.37
C ILE A 2 13.59 -2.33 -5.88
N GLY A 3 13.85 -3.35 -5.07
CA GLY A 3 13.62 -3.30 -3.61
C GLY A 3 14.78 -2.64 -2.86
N MET A 4 16.01 -2.96 -3.27
CA MET A 4 17.23 -2.48 -2.65
C MET A 4 18.38 -2.55 -3.66
N THR A 5 19.37 -1.68 -3.50
CA THR A 5 20.61 -1.68 -4.29
C THR A 5 21.78 -1.90 -3.37
N TYR A 6 22.54 -2.97 -3.59
CA TYR A 6 23.77 -3.24 -2.87
C TYR A 6 25.00 -2.77 -3.66
N ARG A 7 26.06 -2.47 -2.92
CA ARG A 7 27.38 -2.26 -3.51
C ARG A 7 28.00 -3.62 -3.82
N LYS A 8 28.98 -3.64 -4.74
CA LYS A 8 29.63 -4.88 -5.18
C LYS A 8 30.28 -5.66 -4.02
N GLU A 9 30.78 -4.98 -2.99
CA GLU A 9 31.40 -5.60 -1.82
C GLU A 9 30.43 -6.44 -0.98
N ASP A 10 29.16 -6.05 -0.96
CA ASP A 10 28.12 -6.71 -0.17
C ASP A 10 27.44 -7.85 -0.95
N MET A 11 27.62 -7.89 -2.28
CA MET A 11 27.01 -8.90 -3.15
C MET A 11 27.68 -10.26 -3.00
N PRO A 12 26.91 -11.37 -3.13
CA PRO A 12 27.50 -12.69 -3.20
C PRO A 12 28.32 -12.83 -4.48
N TYR A 13 29.40 -13.60 -4.42
CA TYR A 13 30.31 -13.81 -5.55
C TYR A 13 30.65 -15.28 -5.74
N ASN A 14 30.94 -15.69 -6.98
CA ASN A 14 31.46 -17.03 -7.28
C ASN A 14 33.01 -17.05 -7.18
N ILE A 15 33.63 -18.23 -7.22
CA ILE A 15 35.09 -18.47 -7.20
C ILE A 15 35.81 -17.66 -8.29
N GLU A 16 35.14 -17.43 -9.43
CA GLU A 16 35.65 -16.64 -10.55
C GLU A 16 35.57 -15.11 -10.31
N GLY A 17 34.99 -14.68 -9.18
CA GLY A 17 34.77 -13.27 -8.85
C GLY A 17 33.56 -12.64 -9.52
N ILE A 18 32.70 -13.45 -10.16
CA ILE A 18 31.46 -12.99 -10.78
C ILE A 18 30.45 -12.63 -9.69
N THR A 19 29.94 -11.40 -9.76
CA THR A 19 28.89 -10.87 -8.88
C THR A 19 27.63 -10.64 -9.70
N PRO A 20 26.43 -11.00 -9.21
CA PRO A 20 25.19 -10.79 -9.94
C PRO A 20 24.80 -9.31 -9.98
N ASP A 21 24.25 -8.87 -11.11
CA ASP A 21 23.68 -7.53 -11.25
C ASP A 21 22.25 -7.44 -10.68
N ILE A 22 21.47 -8.52 -10.84
CA ILE A 22 20.07 -8.62 -10.41
C ILE A 22 19.88 -9.95 -9.68
N ILE A 23 19.30 -9.89 -8.47
CA ILE A 23 18.91 -11.07 -7.71
C ILE A 23 17.39 -11.16 -7.71
N VAL A 24 16.86 -12.28 -8.19
CA VAL A 24 15.42 -12.55 -8.24
C VAL A 24 15.02 -13.47 -7.10
N ASN A 25 13.86 -13.22 -6.49
CA ASN A 25 13.32 -14.09 -5.48
C ASN A 25 12.92 -15.45 -6.10
N PRO A 26 13.44 -16.59 -5.61
CA PRO A 26 13.10 -17.92 -6.13
C PRO A 26 11.60 -18.24 -6.05
N HIS A 27 10.85 -17.64 -5.11
CA HIS A 27 9.40 -17.85 -5.00
C HIS A 27 8.61 -17.34 -6.21
N ALA A 28 9.20 -16.46 -7.04
CA ALA A 28 8.54 -15.92 -8.23
C ALA A 28 8.45 -16.92 -9.40
N ILE A 29 9.21 -18.02 -9.37
CA ILE A 29 9.35 -18.94 -10.51
C ILE A 29 8.32 -20.07 -10.50
N PRO A 30 8.16 -20.87 -9.42
CA PRO A 30 7.25 -22.03 -9.44
C PRO A 30 5.79 -21.64 -9.65
N SER A 31 5.37 -20.53 -9.03
CA SER A 31 3.99 -20.03 -9.10
C SER A 31 3.57 -19.55 -10.48
N ARG A 32 4.52 -19.14 -11.33
CA ARG A 32 4.25 -18.58 -12.66
C ARG A 32 4.49 -19.56 -13.80
N MET A 33 5.08 -20.73 -13.51
CA MET A 33 5.39 -21.78 -14.47
C MET A 33 6.20 -21.28 -15.69
N THR A 34 7.04 -20.25 -15.51
CA THR A 34 7.85 -19.66 -16.58
C THR A 34 9.17 -20.41 -16.75
N VAL A 35 9.13 -21.65 -17.21
CA VAL A 35 10.32 -22.49 -17.43
C VAL A 35 11.26 -21.89 -18.48
N GLY A 36 10.70 -21.20 -19.49
CA GLY A 36 11.48 -20.52 -20.53
C GLY A 36 12.50 -19.52 -19.99
N HIS A 37 12.22 -18.86 -18.86
CA HIS A 37 13.16 -17.95 -18.21
C HIS A 37 14.43 -18.67 -17.72
N LEU A 38 14.28 -19.89 -17.20
CA LEU A 38 15.41 -20.71 -16.76
C LEU A 38 16.20 -21.25 -17.97
N ILE A 39 15.51 -21.64 -19.03
CA ILE A 39 16.14 -22.09 -20.28
C ILE A 39 16.92 -20.95 -20.93
N GLU A 40 16.36 -19.74 -20.98
CA GLU A 40 17.03 -18.54 -21.49
C GLU A 40 18.33 -18.26 -20.73
N CYS A 41 18.28 -18.35 -19.41
CA CYS A 41 19.44 -18.15 -18.54
C CYS A 41 20.56 -19.16 -18.84
N LEU A 42 20.23 -20.45 -19.00
CA LEU A 42 21.19 -21.50 -19.36
C LEU A 42 21.78 -21.29 -20.76
N LEU A 43 20.92 -21.05 -21.76
CA LEU A 43 21.34 -20.84 -23.15
C LEU A 43 22.22 -19.61 -23.28
N SER A 44 21.87 -18.53 -22.60
CA SER A 44 22.62 -17.27 -22.61
C SER A 44 23.97 -17.44 -21.91
N LYS A 45 24.06 -18.27 -20.86
CA LYS A 45 25.34 -18.63 -20.23
C LYS A 45 26.25 -19.36 -21.21
N VAL A 46 25.77 -20.40 -21.87
CA VAL A 46 26.54 -21.14 -22.89
C VAL A 46 26.95 -20.23 -24.03
N GLY A 47 26.03 -19.38 -24.52
CA GLY A 47 26.30 -18.41 -25.59
C GLY A 47 27.39 -17.41 -25.21
N SER A 48 27.36 -16.89 -23.98
CA SER A 48 28.36 -15.93 -23.48
C SER A 48 29.76 -16.53 -23.40
N LEU A 49 29.88 -17.81 -23.01
CA LEU A 49 31.16 -18.51 -22.90
C LEU A 49 31.73 -18.91 -24.27
N LYS A 50 30.87 -19.36 -25.19
CA LYS A 50 31.28 -19.75 -26.56
C LYS A 50 31.48 -18.57 -27.50
N GLY A 51 31.00 -17.37 -27.12
CA GLY A 51 30.97 -16.20 -27.99
C GLY A 51 30.02 -16.35 -29.18
N LYS A 52 28.94 -17.12 -29.01
CA LYS A 52 27.91 -17.36 -30.04
C LYS A 52 26.56 -16.92 -29.53
N GLU A 53 25.73 -16.40 -30.43
CA GLU A 53 24.32 -16.13 -30.12
C GLU A 53 23.56 -17.45 -29.99
N GLY A 54 22.79 -17.60 -28.91
CA GLY A 54 21.93 -18.74 -28.71
C GLY A 54 20.64 -18.57 -29.51
N ASP A 55 20.32 -19.53 -30.37
CA ASP A 55 19.04 -19.54 -31.08
C ASP A 55 17.93 -20.03 -30.14
N ALA A 56 17.04 -19.11 -29.77
CA ALA A 56 15.86 -19.38 -28.94
C ALA A 56 14.55 -19.33 -29.75
N THR A 57 14.62 -19.52 -31.08
CA THR A 57 13.44 -19.53 -31.94
C THR A 57 12.50 -20.67 -31.53
N PRO A 58 11.18 -20.42 -31.39
CA PRO A 58 10.23 -21.46 -31.02
C PRO A 58 10.25 -22.65 -31.99
N PHE A 59 10.08 -23.86 -31.44
CA PHE A 59 9.97 -25.13 -32.19
C PHE A 59 11.22 -25.59 -32.95
N MET A 60 12.40 -25.13 -32.53
CA MET A 60 13.67 -25.65 -33.03
C MET A 60 14.10 -26.93 -32.27
N ASP A 61 14.97 -27.72 -32.88
CA ASP A 61 15.46 -29.01 -32.36
C ASP A 61 16.43 -28.89 -31.16
N VAL A 62 16.61 -27.70 -30.58
CA VAL A 62 17.54 -27.48 -29.46
C VAL A 62 16.90 -27.95 -28.16
N THR A 63 17.49 -28.96 -27.51
CA THR A 63 16.97 -29.46 -26.24
C THR A 63 17.73 -28.90 -25.03
N VAL A 64 17.09 -28.89 -23.87
CA VAL A 64 17.73 -28.48 -22.60
C VAL A 64 18.91 -29.39 -22.25
N HIS A 65 18.87 -30.66 -22.68
CA HIS A 65 19.92 -31.63 -22.40
C HIS A 65 21.19 -31.35 -23.21
N ASP A 66 21.03 -30.87 -24.45
CA ASP A 66 22.13 -30.42 -25.28
C ASP A 66 22.82 -29.21 -24.65
N ILE A 67 22.04 -28.20 -24.23
CA ILE A 67 22.55 -27.01 -23.54
C ILE A 67 23.29 -27.40 -22.25
N ALA A 68 22.74 -28.33 -21.47
CA ALA A 68 23.35 -28.80 -20.23
C ALA A 68 24.67 -29.55 -20.46
N THR A 69 24.77 -30.32 -21.55
CA THR A 69 25.99 -31.03 -21.93
C THR A 69 27.04 -30.05 -22.42
N GLU A 70 26.65 -29.09 -23.26
CA GLU A 70 27.54 -28.03 -23.72
C GLU A 70 28.09 -27.18 -22.57
N LEU A 71 27.27 -26.86 -21.57
CA LEU A 71 27.71 -26.12 -20.38
C LEU A 71 28.71 -26.93 -19.55
N HIS A 72 28.55 -28.25 -19.51
CA HIS A 72 29.47 -29.14 -18.81
C HIS A 72 30.82 -29.27 -19.50
N ASP A 73 30.84 -29.30 -20.83
CA ASP A 73 32.07 -29.30 -21.63
C ASP A 73 32.89 -28.03 -21.42
N LEU A 74 32.23 -26.93 -21.05
CA LEU A 74 32.86 -25.65 -20.71
C LEU A 74 33.37 -25.58 -19.26
N GLY A 75 33.22 -26.64 -18.46
CA GLY A 75 33.72 -26.72 -17.09
C GLY A 75 32.74 -26.24 -16.01
N TYR A 76 31.50 -25.92 -16.36
CA TYR A 76 30.46 -25.53 -15.40
C TYR A 76 29.55 -26.71 -15.02
N GLN A 77 28.73 -26.55 -13.98
CA GLN A 77 27.71 -27.54 -13.63
C GLN A 77 26.61 -27.57 -14.69
N ARG A 78 26.17 -28.79 -15.09
CA ARG A 78 25.14 -29.05 -16.12
C ARG A 78 23.89 -28.16 -16.02
N PHE A 79 23.41 -27.90 -14.80
CA PHE A 79 22.19 -27.13 -14.55
C PHE A 79 22.45 -25.67 -14.16
N GLY A 80 23.65 -25.13 -14.39
CA GLY A 80 23.96 -23.72 -14.14
C GLY A 80 24.04 -23.31 -12.67
N ASN A 81 23.95 -24.26 -11.74
CA ASN A 81 24.14 -24.02 -10.31
C ASN A 81 25.62 -23.85 -9.98
N GLU A 82 25.96 -22.82 -9.19
CA GLU A 82 27.32 -22.48 -8.80
C GLU A 82 27.43 -22.33 -7.29
N VAL A 83 28.64 -22.56 -6.77
CA VAL A 83 28.94 -22.29 -5.35
C VAL A 83 29.21 -20.79 -5.21
N MET A 84 28.42 -20.11 -4.40
CA MET A 84 28.61 -18.69 -4.12
C MET A 84 29.06 -18.47 -2.68
N TYR A 85 29.75 -17.37 -2.44
CA TYR A 85 30.20 -16.92 -1.13
C TYR A 85 29.42 -15.67 -0.72
N SER A 86 29.13 -15.57 0.58
CA SER A 86 28.51 -14.39 1.17
C SER A 86 29.48 -13.20 1.14
N GLY A 87 29.06 -12.06 0.57
CA GLY A 87 29.88 -10.84 0.54
C GLY A 87 30.21 -10.28 1.93
N HIS A 88 29.29 -10.43 2.89
CA HIS A 88 29.49 -9.92 4.25
C HIS A 88 30.39 -10.79 5.13
N THR A 89 30.26 -12.11 5.04
CA THR A 89 30.99 -13.04 5.94
C THR A 89 32.17 -13.72 5.27
N GLY A 90 32.22 -13.74 3.93
CA GLY A 90 33.20 -14.49 3.15
C GLY A 90 33.01 -16.01 3.19
N LYS A 91 32.01 -16.53 3.93
CA LYS A 91 31.73 -17.96 4.02
C LYS A 91 30.98 -18.45 2.78
N PRO A 92 31.21 -19.69 2.31
CA PRO A 92 30.40 -20.29 1.26
C PRO A 92 28.94 -20.39 1.71
N LEU A 93 28.02 -20.14 0.80
CA LEU A 93 26.60 -20.42 1.01
C LEU A 93 26.38 -21.93 1.01
N GLU A 94 25.50 -22.42 1.89
CA GLU A 94 25.19 -23.85 2.00
C GLU A 94 24.50 -24.38 0.73
N ALA A 95 23.70 -23.54 0.07
CA ALA A 95 23.02 -23.87 -1.17
C ALA A 95 23.82 -23.40 -2.39
N LYS A 96 23.80 -24.23 -3.44
CA LYS A 96 24.28 -23.82 -4.76
C LYS A 96 23.24 -22.91 -5.41
N ILE A 97 23.70 -21.80 -5.97
CA ILE A 97 22.84 -20.75 -6.52
C ILE A 97 22.81 -20.88 -8.04
N PHE A 98 21.61 -20.81 -8.62
CA PHE A 98 21.42 -20.75 -10.05
C PHE A 98 21.83 -19.38 -10.58
N LEU A 99 22.86 -19.33 -11.43
CA LEU A 99 23.43 -18.08 -11.96
C LEU A 99 23.61 -18.16 -13.47
N GLY A 100 23.16 -17.12 -14.18
CA GLY A 100 23.46 -16.92 -15.59
C GLY A 100 22.93 -15.58 -16.10
N PRO A 101 23.42 -15.13 -17.27
CA PRO A 101 22.94 -13.92 -17.90
C PRO A 101 21.52 -14.10 -18.41
N THR A 102 20.66 -13.10 -18.23
CA THR A 102 19.27 -13.10 -18.71
C THR A 102 18.90 -11.70 -19.16
N PHE A 103 18.10 -11.59 -20.22
CA PHE A 103 17.79 -10.29 -20.79
C PHE A 103 16.67 -9.58 -20.02
N TYR A 104 16.99 -8.45 -19.40
CA TYR A 104 16.01 -7.60 -18.70
C TYR A 104 15.69 -6.32 -19.47
N GLN A 105 14.41 -5.96 -19.50
CA GLN A 105 13.92 -4.71 -20.10
C GLN A 105 13.53 -3.69 -19.03
N ARG A 106 14.01 -2.45 -19.17
CA ARG A 106 13.59 -1.33 -18.31
C ARG A 106 12.25 -0.76 -18.79
N LEU A 107 11.25 -0.80 -17.92
CA LEU A 107 9.93 -0.22 -18.20
C LEU A 107 9.90 1.30 -17.98
N LYS A 108 8.98 1.99 -18.67
CA LYS A 108 8.74 3.45 -18.56
C LYS A 108 8.19 3.91 -17.21
N HIS A 109 7.86 2.99 -16.30
CA HIS A 109 7.22 3.31 -15.03
C HIS A 109 8.26 3.62 -13.96
N LEU A 110 8.62 4.90 -13.86
CA LEU A 110 9.58 5.38 -12.86
C LEU A 110 8.84 5.85 -11.60
N VAL A 111 9.51 5.71 -10.45
CA VAL A 111 8.94 6.11 -9.14
C VAL A 111 8.84 7.63 -9.04
N ASP A 112 9.81 8.36 -9.57
CA ASP A 112 9.84 9.84 -9.57
C ASP A 112 8.64 10.46 -10.30
N ASP A 113 8.11 9.74 -11.30
CA ASP A 113 6.91 10.13 -12.04
C ASP A 113 5.61 9.83 -11.26
N LYS A 114 5.68 8.94 -10.26
CA LYS A 114 4.52 8.50 -9.47
C LYS A 114 4.44 9.15 -8.09
N VAL A 115 5.57 9.55 -7.51
CA VAL A 115 5.58 10.20 -6.19
C VAL A 115 4.80 11.51 -6.24
N HIS A 116 3.82 11.63 -5.34
CA HIS A 116 2.97 12.81 -5.21
C HIS A 116 2.57 12.97 -3.76
N SER A 117 2.71 14.19 -3.24
CA SER A 117 2.28 14.54 -1.90
C SER A 117 1.75 15.97 -1.92
N ARG A 118 0.77 16.24 -1.06
CA ARG A 118 0.13 17.55 -0.94
C ARG A 118 -0.22 17.80 0.51
N ALA A 119 0.28 18.91 1.06
CA ALA A 119 -0.13 19.39 2.37
C ALA A 119 -1.33 20.35 2.25
N ARG A 120 -1.13 21.49 1.57
CA ARG A 120 -2.17 22.46 1.21
C ARG A 120 -1.93 22.93 -0.22
N GLY A 121 -3.00 23.14 -0.97
CA GLY A 121 -2.90 23.52 -2.37
C GLY A 121 -4.17 24.20 -2.88
N PRO A 122 -4.28 24.45 -4.19
CA PRO A 122 -5.44 25.09 -4.78
C PRO A 122 -6.70 24.23 -4.59
N VAL A 123 -7.84 24.91 -4.55
CA VAL A 123 -9.18 24.30 -4.44
C VAL A 123 -10.04 24.67 -5.64
N GLY A 124 -10.99 23.79 -5.98
CA GLY A 124 -11.95 24.03 -7.05
C GLY A 124 -12.89 25.18 -6.73
N MET A 125 -13.24 25.98 -7.74
CA MET A 125 -14.09 27.16 -7.55
C MET A 125 -15.52 26.81 -7.10
N LEU A 126 -16.10 25.73 -7.64
CA LEU A 126 -17.47 25.34 -7.35
C LEU A 126 -17.59 24.68 -5.97
N THR A 127 -16.85 23.60 -5.73
CA THR A 127 -16.96 22.77 -4.51
C THR A 127 -16.05 23.20 -3.38
N ARG A 128 -15.05 24.05 -3.64
CA ARG A 128 -13.99 24.43 -2.70
C ARG A 128 -13.18 23.25 -2.13
N GLN A 129 -13.26 22.10 -2.78
CA GLN A 129 -12.46 20.92 -2.45
C GLN A 129 -11.12 20.94 -3.19
N PRO A 130 -10.12 20.19 -2.72
CA PRO A 130 -8.88 19.95 -3.44
C PRO A 130 -9.06 19.65 -4.93
N MET A 131 -8.19 20.23 -5.77
CA MET A 131 -8.15 19.91 -7.21
C MET A 131 -7.71 18.46 -7.44
N GLU A 132 -7.96 17.94 -8.64
CA GLU A 132 -7.46 16.63 -9.08
C GLU A 132 -6.15 16.76 -9.86
N GLY A 133 -5.27 15.76 -9.70
CA GLY A 133 -4.10 15.54 -10.53
C GLY A 133 -2.82 16.21 -10.02
N ARG A 134 -1.68 15.51 -10.19
CA ARG A 134 -0.35 15.97 -9.75
C ARG A 134 0.05 17.30 -10.40
N SER A 135 -0.23 17.48 -11.68
CA SER A 135 0.13 18.71 -12.43
C SER A 135 -0.55 19.97 -11.89
N ARG A 136 -1.64 19.82 -11.13
CA ARG A 136 -2.41 20.92 -10.53
C ARG A 136 -2.24 20.99 -9.01
N ASP A 137 -1.24 20.29 -8.47
CA ASP A 137 -1.05 20.12 -7.02
C ASP A 137 -2.36 19.67 -6.34
N GLY A 138 -2.99 18.67 -6.96
CA GLY A 138 -4.27 18.13 -6.55
C GLY A 138 -4.18 17.17 -5.36
N GLY A 139 -5.25 17.02 -4.61
CA GLY A 139 -5.33 16.08 -3.50
C GLY A 139 -5.51 14.63 -3.95
N LEU A 140 -5.25 13.70 -3.03
CA LEU A 140 -5.72 12.33 -3.17
C LEU A 140 -7.19 12.26 -2.78
N ARG A 141 -7.94 11.42 -3.50
CA ARG A 141 -9.36 11.22 -3.23
C ARG A 141 -9.53 10.26 -2.06
N MET A 142 -10.22 10.71 -1.02
CA MET A 142 -10.80 9.85 -0.01
C MET A 142 -12.22 9.48 -0.45
N GLY A 143 -12.40 8.25 -0.91
CA GLY A 143 -13.67 7.77 -1.45
C GLY A 143 -14.56 7.11 -0.40
N GLU A 144 -15.60 6.45 -0.91
CA GLU A 144 -16.55 5.70 -0.10
C GLU A 144 -15.90 4.46 0.55
N MET A 145 -15.05 3.75 -0.18
CA MET A 145 -14.37 2.57 0.36
C MET A 145 -13.44 2.95 1.52
N GLU A 146 -12.70 4.04 1.38
CA GLU A 146 -11.80 4.50 2.43
C GLU A 146 -12.57 5.06 3.64
N ARG A 147 -13.74 5.67 3.43
CA ARG A 147 -14.67 6.03 4.51
C ARG A 147 -15.07 4.78 5.30
N ASP A 148 -15.49 3.73 4.61
CA ASP A 148 -16.01 2.52 5.23
C ASP A 148 -14.94 1.78 6.03
N CYS A 149 -13.68 1.80 5.57
CA CYS A 149 -12.54 1.33 6.35
C CYS A 149 -12.41 2.09 7.69
N LEU A 150 -12.51 3.43 7.69
CA LEU A 150 -12.42 4.23 8.92
C LEU A 150 -13.60 3.98 9.88
N ILE A 151 -14.80 3.77 9.32
CA ILE A 151 -15.98 3.42 10.11
C ILE A 151 -15.78 2.04 10.76
N ALA A 152 -15.27 1.06 10.02
CA ALA A 152 -15.01 -0.29 10.54
C ALA A 152 -13.97 -0.28 11.68
N HIS A 153 -12.95 0.58 11.60
CA HIS A 153 -11.99 0.79 12.68
C HIS A 153 -12.56 1.57 13.88
N GLY A 154 -13.71 2.25 13.74
CA GLY A 154 -14.33 3.04 14.81
C GLY A 154 -13.62 4.37 15.09
N THR A 155 -12.76 4.84 14.19
CA THR A 155 -11.97 6.08 14.38
C THR A 155 -12.79 7.32 13.99
N SER A 156 -13.76 7.69 14.83
CA SER A 156 -14.69 8.79 14.56
C SER A 156 -14.01 10.16 14.46
N ALA A 157 -13.05 10.45 15.32
CA ALA A 157 -12.30 11.72 15.32
C ALA A 157 -11.48 11.87 14.03
N PHE A 158 -10.81 10.80 13.59
CA PHE A 158 -10.04 10.80 12.34
C PHE A 158 -10.93 10.92 11.11
N LEU A 159 -12.10 10.27 11.12
CA LEU A 159 -13.09 10.43 10.06
C LEU A 159 -13.53 11.90 9.94
N PHE A 160 -13.80 12.55 11.07
CA PHE A 160 -14.14 13.98 11.09
C PHE A 160 -12.98 14.85 10.57
N ASP A 161 -11.76 14.66 11.07
CA ASP A 161 -10.58 15.40 10.62
C ASP A 161 -10.35 15.29 9.09
N ARG A 162 -10.44 14.08 8.54
CA ARG A 162 -10.20 13.85 7.10
C ARG A 162 -11.32 14.35 6.20
N PHE A 163 -12.59 14.10 6.55
CA PHE A 163 -13.73 14.47 5.70
C PHE A 163 -14.21 15.91 5.90
N PHE A 164 -13.93 16.52 7.06
CA PHE A 164 -14.40 17.86 7.40
C PHE A 164 -13.28 18.88 7.44
N GLU A 165 -12.33 18.76 8.37
CA GLU A 165 -11.34 19.80 8.65
C GLU A 165 -10.35 20.00 7.49
N ASN A 166 -9.86 18.91 6.91
CA ASN A 166 -8.84 18.95 5.85
C ASN A 166 -9.39 19.03 4.41
N SER A 167 -10.71 19.00 4.25
CA SER A 167 -11.36 19.07 2.94
C SER A 167 -11.99 20.43 2.70
N ASP A 168 -13.20 20.66 3.23
CA ASP A 168 -14.05 21.78 2.86
C ASP A 168 -14.87 22.32 4.04
N ALA A 169 -14.25 22.41 5.21
CA ALA A 169 -14.86 23.02 6.39
C ALA A 169 -15.41 24.43 6.09
N TYR A 170 -16.71 24.62 6.30
CA TYR A 170 -17.39 25.87 6.01
C TYR A 170 -18.34 26.28 7.14
N ARG A 171 -18.43 27.59 7.41
CA ARG A 171 -19.34 28.15 8.39
C ARG A 171 -20.55 28.75 7.71
N ILE A 172 -21.75 28.31 8.09
CA ILE A 172 -23.03 28.87 7.65
C ILE A 172 -23.77 29.53 8.80
N HIS A 173 -24.68 30.43 8.45
CA HIS A 173 -25.62 31.06 9.36
C HIS A 173 -27.02 30.52 9.05
N VAL A 174 -27.73 30.05 10.07
CA VAL A 174 -29.04 29.41 9.92
C VAL A 174 -30.03 30.04 10.88
N CYS A 175 -31.23 30.30 10.39
CA CYS A 175 -32.33 30.81 11.20
C CYS A 175 -32.94 29.69 12.06
N GLU A 176 -33.12 29.91 13.36
CA GLU A 176 -33.69 28.91 14.27
C GLU A 176 -35.17 28.62 14.01
N ASN A 177 -35.92 29.58 13.47
CA ASN A 177 -37.36 29.42 13.25
C ASN A 177 -37.69 28.73 11.92
N CYS A 178 -37.02 29.09 10.81
CA CYS A 178 -37.30 28.49 9.50
C CYS A 178 -36.33 27.38 9.08
N GLY A 179 -35.15 27.28 9.70
CA GLY A 179 -34.13 26.28 9.38
C GLY A 179 -33.42 26.51 8.04
N LEU A 180 -33.66 27.64 7.37
CA LEU A 180 -33.00 27.99 6.10
C LEU A 180 -31.71 28.77 6.34
N ILE A 181 -30.82 28.71 5.36
CA ILE A 181 -29.56 29.47 5.35
C ILE A 181 -29.89 30.97 5.31
N ALA A 182 -29.42 31.70 6.30
CA ALA A 182 -29.57 33.15 6.42
C ALA A 182 -28.47 33.90 5.65
N VAL A 183 -28.81 35.09 5.18
CA VAL A 183 -27.83 36.00 4.57
C VAL A 183 -27.13 36.76 5.68
N ALA A 184 -25.82 36.62 5.75
CA ALA A 184 -24.99 37.27 6.77
C ALA A 184 -24.08 38.31 6.12
N ASN A 185 -24.13 39.55 6.60
CA ASN A 185 -23.15 40.57 6.31
C ASN A 185 -22.21 40.74 7.52
N LEU A 186 -21.07 40.05 7.47
CA LEU A 186 -20.10 40.04 8.58
C LEU A 186 -19.49 41.42 8.84
N THR A 187 -19.38 42.29 7.83
CA THR A 187 -18.79 43.63 8.02
C THR A 187 -19.67 44.55 8.86
N LYS A 188 -21.00 44.44 8.69
CA LYS A 188 -21.99 45.24 9.41
C LYS A 188 -22.61 44.50 10.61
N GLN A 189 -22.21 43.25 10.83
CA GLN A 189 -22.83 42.33 11.80
C GLN A 189 -24.36 42.27 11.65
N ASP A 190 -24.83 42.36 10.40
CA ASP A 190 -26.25 42.32 10.07
C ASP A 190 -26.60 40.93 9.51
N PHE A 191 -27.55 40.27 10.16
CA PHE A 191 -27.96 38.91 9.85
C PHE A 191 -29.44 38.91 9.49
N ARG A 192 -29.76 38.53 8.26
CA ARG A 192 -31.12 38.58 7.74
C ARG A 192 -31.58 37.24 7.21
N CYS A 193 -32.72 36.79 7.69
CA CYS A 193 -33.43 35.65 7.11
C CYS A 193 -34.12 36.07 5.79
N PRO A 194 -34.06 35.24 4.72
CA PRO A 194 -34.79 35.50 3.47
C PRO A 194 -36.31 35.49 3.65
N SER A 195 -36.82 34.70 4.60
CA SER A 195 -38.27 34.60 4.84
C SER A 195 -38.81 35.87 5.50
N THR A 196 -39.89 36.40 4.93
CA THR A 196 -40.61 37.58 5.43
C THR A 196 -41.30 37.35 6.78
N GLU A 197 -41.60 36.09 7.11
CA GLU A 197 -42.26 35.67 8.35
C GLU A 197 -41.29 35.58 9.55
N CYS A 198 -39.98 35.60 9.30
CA CYS A 198 -38.95 35.36 10.33
C CYS A 198 -38.19 36.63 10.75
N LYS A 199 -38.81 37.81 10.62
CA LYS A 199 -38.19 39.08 11.02
C LYS A 199 -37.93 39.10 12.54
N GLY A 200 -36.66 39.10 12.93
CA GLY A 200 -36.24 39.09 14.35
C GLY A 200 -35.97 37.70 14.95
N SER A 201 -35.93 36.65 14.11
CA SER A 201 -35.52 35.31 14.56
C SER A 201 -34.03 35.26 14.92
N THR A 202 -33.70 34.47 15.95
CA THR A 202 -32.32 34.19 16.33
C THR A 202 -31.60 33.43 15.22
N ILE A 203 -30.39 33.85 14.89
CA ILE A 203 -29.56 33.24 13.86
C ILE A 203 -28.35 32.61 14.54
N SER A 204 -28.20 31.31 14.32
CA SER A 204 -27.15 30.49 14.91
C SER A 204 -26.10 30.11 13.86
N GLN A 205 -24.86 29.91 14.32
CA GLN A 205 -23.74 29.51 13.47
C GLN A 205 -23.61 28.00 13.47
N VAL A 206 -23.43 27.41 12.29
CA VAL A 206 -23.25 25.97 12.13
C VAL A 206 -22.06 25.69 11.21
N HIS A 207 -21.27 24.69 11.57
CA HIS A 207 -20.13 24.21 10.81
C HIS A 207 -20.58 22.99 9.98
N ILE A 208 -20.54 23.09 8.65
CA ILE A 208 -20.87 22.01 7.71
C ILE A 208 -19.85 21.99 6.55
N PRO A 209 -19.65 20.85 5.87
CA PRO A 209 -18.87 20.82 4.64
C PRO A 209 -19.48 21.77 3.60
N TYR A 210 -18.63 22.47 2.84
CA TYR A 210 -19.08 23.34 1.76
C TYR A 210 -19.88 22.57 0.70
N ALA A 211 -19.51 21.32 0.41
CA ALA A 211 -20.26 20.44 -0.48
C ALA A 211 -21.71 20.23 0.00
N CYS A 212 -21.93 20.13 1.32
CA CYS A 212 -23.27 20.02 1.90
C CYS A 212 -24.07 21.33 1.74
N LYS A 213 -23.40 22.48 1.92
CA LYS A 213 -24.01 23.79 1.64
C LYS A 213 -24.41 23.91 0.16
N LEU A 214 -23.58 23.45 -0.77
CA LEU A 214 -23.88 23.43 -2.19
C LEU A 214 -25.10 22.55 -2.49
N LEU A 215 -25.14 21.34 -1.94
CA LEU A 215 -26.29 20.42 -2.06
C LEU A 215 -27.60 21.07 -1.60
N PHE A 216 -27.59 21.78 -0.47
CA PHE A 216 -28.79 22.49 -0.01
C PHE A 216 -29.23 23.58 -0.99
N GLN A 217 -28.31 24.32 -1.59
CA GLN A 217 -28.64 25.34 -2.59
C GLN A 217 -29.18 24.71 -3.88
N GLU A 218 -28.64 23.57 -4.31
CA GLU A 218 -29.15 22.81 -5.46
C GLU A 218 -30.57 22.29 -5.21
N LEU A 219 -30.85 21.73 -4.02
CA LEU A 219 -32.20 21.33 -3.63
C LEU A 219 -33.18 22.52 -3.62
N MET A 220 -32.75 23.67 -3.09
CA MET A 220 -33.56 24.90 -3.10
C MET A 220 -33.88 25.38 -4.52
N SER A 221 -32.96 25.19 -5.47
CA SER A 221 -33.21 25.50 -6.89
C SER A 221 -34.27 24.60 -7.53
N MET A 222 -34.45 23.39 -7.02
CA MET A 222 -35.48 22.43 -7.42
C MET A 222 -36.78 22.58 -6.62
N CYS A 223 -36.97 23.72 -5.94
CA CYS A 223 -38.12 24.00 -5.07
C CYS A 223 -38.27 23.04 -3.87
N ILE A 224 -37.19 22.37 -3.47
CA ILE A 224 -37.15 21.56 -2.25
C ILE A 224 -36.53 22.41 -1.14
N ALA A 225 -37.21 22.55 -0.01
CA ALA A 225 -36.74 23.36 1.11
C ALA A 225 -36.05 22.50 2.19
N PRO A 226 -34.71 22.34 2.18
CA PRO A 226 -33.99 21.64 3.25
C PRO A 226 -33.98 22.51 4.51
N ARG A 227 -34.68 22.08 5.56
CA ARG A 227 -34.73 22.78 6.85
C ARG A 227 -33.79 22.11 7.85
N ILE A 228 -32.83 22.87 8.36
CA ILE A 228 -31.96 22.44 9.45
C ILE A 228 -32.68 22.71 10.77
N MET A 229 -33.00 21.65 11.50
CA MET A 229 -33.70 21.73 12.78
C MET A 229 -32.70 21.70 13.93
N PHE A 230 -32.79 22.69 14.81
CA PHE A 230 -32.00 22.71 16.03
C PHE A 230 -32.69 21.87 17.10
N LYS A 231 -32.04 20.79 17.53
CA LYS A 231 -32.45 20.09 18.74
C LYS A 231 -31.79 20.79 19.92
N ARG A 232 -32.60 21.29 20.86
CA ARG A 232 -32.07 21.68 22.17
C ARG A 232 -31.60 20.40 22.85
N GLU A 233 -30.30 20.21 22.93
CA GLU A 233 -29.75 19.29 23.90
C GLU A 233 -30.17 19.80 25.27
N ARG A 234 -30.91 18.97 26.02
CA ARG A 234 -30.92 19.15 27.47
C ARG A 234 -29.46 19.00 27.89
N PRO A 235 -28.93 19.84 28.79
CA PRO A 235 -27.62 19.54 29.36
C PRO A 235 -27.68 18.08 29.81
N MET A 236 -26.77 17.25 29.28
CA MET A 236 -26.62 15.88 29.74
C MET A 236 -26.55 15.97 31.25
N SER A 237 -27.59 15.48 31.95
CA SER A 237 -27.46 15.25 33.38
C SER A 237 -26.35 14.22 33.46
N CYS A 238 -25.14 14.68 33.78
CA CYS A 238 -24.12 13.80 34.29
C CYS A 238 -24.82 12.98 35.37
N HIS A 239 -24.90 11.68 35.17
CA HIS A 239 -25.24 10.78 36.24
C HIS A 239 -24.03 10.90 37.18
N VAL A 240 -24.10 11.85 38.10
CA VAL A 240 -23.23 11.87 39.26
C VAL A 240 -23.55 10.55 39.96
N PRO A 241 -22.61 9.60 40.08
CA PRO A 241 -22.87 8.41 40.87
C PRO A 241 -23.28 8.89 42.27
N ASP A 242 -24.41 8.37 42.76
CA ASP A 242 -24.98 8.72 44.07
C ASP A 242 -23.89 8.83 45.14
N GLU A 243 -23.92 9.92 45.91
CA GLU A 243 -22.98 10.26 47.01
C GLU A 243 -23.00 9.25 48.20
N SER A 244 -23.48 8.02 48.00
CA SER A 244 -23.44 6.96 49.01
C SER A 244 -22.19 6.08 48.96
N ALA A 245 -21.30 6.26 47.96
CA ALA A 245 -20.09 5.47 47.78
C ALA A 245 -18.75 6.18 48.12
N THR A 246 -18.78 7.39 48.67
CA THR A 246 -17.58 8.13 49.13
C THR A 246 -17.51 8.20 50.65
N LYS A 247 -17.45 7.03 51.30
CA LYS A 247 -16.82 6.87 52.61
C LYS A 247 -15.60 5.98 52.47
N ASN A 248 -14.58 6.49 51.80
CA ASN A 248 -13.18 6.17 52.05
C ASN A 248 -12.35 7.27 51.40
N GLY A 249 -11.73 8.09 52.24
CA GLY A 249 -10.95 9.24 51.82
C GLY A 249 -9.72 8.81 51.04
N MET A 250 -9.70 9.12 49.75
CA MET A 250 -8.48 9.29 48.96
C MET A 250 -8.74 10.46 48.01
N ASN A 251 -8.10 11.60 48.30
CA ASN A 251 -8.15 12.80 47.47
C ASN A 251 -7.39 12.53 46.16
N ALA A 252 -8.08 12.14 45.09
CA ALA A 252 -7.51 12.16 43.75
C ALA A 252 -7.49 13.61 43.25
N ARG A 253 -6.31 14.23 43.32
CA ARG A 253 -6.01 15.52 42.69
C ARG A 253 -6.18 15.36 41.18
N VAL A 254 -7.19 16.00 40.60
CA VAL A 254 -7.34 16.10 39.14
C VAL A 254 -6.24 17.04 38.65
N GLU A 255 -5.14 16.47 38.17
CA GLU A 255 -4.12 17.22 37.44
C GLU A 255 -4.67 17.57 36.05
N ARG A 256 -4.56 18.85 35.68
CA ARG A 256 -4.91 19.31 34.33
C ARG A 256 -3.90 18.71 33.35
N PRO A 257 -4.33 18.21 32.18
CA PRO A 257 -3.37 17.82 31.15
C PRO A 257 -2.54 19.05 30.74
N PRO A 258 -1.25 18.89 30.46
CA PRO A 258 -0.41 20.00 30.02
C PRO A 258 -0.93 20.56 28.69
N VAL A 259 -0.80 21.88 28.53
CA VAL A 259 -1.13 22.58 27.30
C VAL A 259 -0.20 22.05 26.20
N ALA A 260 -0.78 21.53 25.12
CA ALA A 260 -0.03 21.04 23.96
C ALA A 260 0.88 22.15 23.42
N SER A 261 2.18 21.84 23.31
CA SER A 261 3.16 22.67 22.60
C SER A 261 2.85 22.72 21.11
N SER A 262 3.40 23.72 20.42
CA SER A 262 3.16 23.98 19.00
C SER A 262 3.47 22.77 18.11
N PRO A 263 2.75 22.60 16.98
CA PRO A 263 2.86 21.43 16.09
C PRO A 263 4.29 21.09 15.62
N ASP A 264 5.16 22.11 15.52
CA ASP A 264 6.53 21.95 15.04
C ASP A 264 7.44 21.23 16.07
N GLU A 265 7.15 21.30 17.38
CA GLU A 265 7.96 20.63 18.42
C GLU A 265 7.60 19.14 18.61
N GLN A 266 6.38 18.73 18.23
CA GLN A 266 5.94 17.33 18.31
C GLN A 266 6.54 16.48 17.19
N MET A 267 6.69 17.07 16.00
CA MET A 267 7.26 16.37 14.84
C MET A 267 8.75 16.01 15.02
N GLU A 268 9.54 16.84 15.73
CA GLU A 268 10.94 16.52 16.03
C GLU A 268 11.09 15.42 17.10
N GLN A 269 10.16 15.31 18.04
CA GLN A 269 10.19 14.28 19.08
C GLN A 269 9.76 12.91 18.55
N ASP A 270 8.76 12.87 17.66
CA ASP A 270 8.27 11.63 17.05
C ASP A 270 9.30 11.02 16.09
N MET A 271 10.03 11.84 15.32
CA MET A 271 11.12 11.39 14.43
C MET A 271 12.29 10.76 15.20
N ASN A 272 12.60 11.26 16.40
CA ASN A 272 13.65 10.72 17.25
C ASN A 272 13.21 9.42 17.95
N GLY A 273 11.94 9.31 18.36
CA GLY A 273 11.39 8.09 18.99
C GLY A 273 11.22 6.91 18.02
N GLU A 274 10.87 7.17 16.75
CA GLU A 274 10.80 6.12 15.73
C GLU A 274 12.20 5.57 15.38
N SER A 275 13.23 6.42 15.44
CA SER A 275 14.61 6.03 15.15
C SER A 275 15.21 5.11 16.24
N GLU A 276 14.84 5.29 17.51
CA GLU A 276 15.26 4.41 18.61
C GLU A 276 14.57 3.04 18.59
N MET A 277 13.26 2.99 18.29
CA MET A 277 12.51 1.72 18.23
C MET A 277 12.97 0.80 17.09
N VAL A 278 13.38 1.35 15.94
CA VAL A 278 13.90 0.56 14.81
C VAL A 278 15.27 -0.05 15.15
N MET A 279 16.08 0.62 15.97
CA MET A 279 17.37 0.09 16.43
C MET A 279 17.22 -1.03 17.48
N GLU A 280 16.28 -0.93 18.43
CA GLU A 280 16.05 -1.99 19.42
C GLU A 280 15.48 -3.28 18.81
N GLN A 281 14.54 -3.15 17.85
CA GLN A 281 13.97 -4.32 17.18
C GLN A 281 15.00 -5.02 16.29
N GLY A 282 15.91 -4.26 15.67
CA GLY A 282 17.03 -4.79 14.89
C GLY A 282 18.05 -5.56 15.73
N MET A 283 18.29 -5.17 16.99
CA MET A 283 19.25 -5.86 17.88
C MET A 283 18.70 -7.16 18.49
N SER A 284 17.38 -7.25 18.70
CA SER A 284 16.78 -8.45 19.32
C SER A 284 16.80 -9.70 18.44
N GLN A 285 16.84 -9.54 17.11
CA GLN A 285 16.83 -10.66 16.16
C GLN A 285 18.20 -11.37 16.04
N TYR A 286 19.29 -10.74 16.45
CA TYR A 286 20.64 -11.32 16.40
C TYR A 286 21.08 -12.03 17.69
N ALA A 287 20.26 -12.00 18.75
CA ALA A 287 20.63 -12.53 20.07
C ALA A 287 20.10 -13.95 20.38
N ASN A 288 19.20 -14.52 19.55
CA ASN A 288 18.54 -15.81 19.81
C ASN A 288 18.89 -16.88 18.76
N GLY A 289 20.18 -17.10 18.52
CA GLY A 289 20.68 -18.08 17.54
C GLY A 289 21.91 -18.86 18.00
N GLU A 290 21.81 -19.55 19.13
CA GLU A 290 22.71 -20.63 19.57
C GLU A 290 21.80 -21.81 19.93
N GLY A 291 21.98 -23.08 19.57
CA GLY A 291 22.93 -23.80 18.76
C GLY A 291 22.60 -25.29 18.94
N GLU A 292 22.48 -26.08 17.87
CA GLU A 292 22.50 -27.54 17.95
C GLU A 292 23.32 -28.07 16.76
N GLY A 293 24.35 -28.85 17.08
CA GLY A 293 25.36 -29.31 16.13
C GLY A 293 25.09 -30.70 15.56
N ALA A 294 25.67 -30.91 14.39
CA ALA A 294 26.27 -32.12 13.83
C ALA A 294 25.47 -33.44 13.84
N GLY A 295 25.18 -33.92 12.62
CA GLY A 295 24.95 -35.32 12.29
C GLY A 295 25.19 -35.54 10.80
N GLU A 296 26.38 -36.06 10.47
CA GLU A 296 26.76 -36.55 9.14
C GLU A 296 25.85 -37.70 8.69
N GLY A 297 25.58 -37.77 7.39
CA GLY A 297 24.82 -38.87 6.78
C GLY A 297 24.75 -38.70 5.26
N ASP A 298 25.81 -39.12 4.58
CA ASP A 298 25.78 -39.42 3.15
C ASP A 298 24.84 -40.61 2.92
N GLU A 299 23.72 -40.40 2.22
CA GLU A 299 22.94 -41.50 1.62
C GLU A 299 22.71 -41.21 0.13
N GLU A 300 23.44 -41.97 -0.68
CA GLU A 300 23.10 -42.29 -2.06
C GLU A 300 21.71 -42.95 -2.09
N VAL A 301 20.80 -42.43 -2.91
CA VAL A 301 19.56 -43.15 -3.25
C VAL A 301 19.56 -43.38 -4.76
N ASP A 302 20.19 -44.49 -5.14
CA ASP A 302 19.79 -45.27 -6.30
C ASP A 302 18.47 -45.99 -5.97
N GLY A 303 17.48 -45.88 -6.84
CA GLY A 303 16.20 -46.55 -6.65
C GLY A 303 15.24 -46.31 -7.80
N GLY A 304 15.36 -47.13 -8.85
CA GLY A 304 14.40 -47.20 -9.93
C GLY A 304 13.00 -47.57 -9.43
N GLY A 305 12.00 -46.90 -10.00
CA GLY A 305 10.59 -47.19 -9.82
C GLY A 305 9.90 -47.21 -11.17
N ASP A 306 9.88 -48.40 -11.76
CA ASP A 306 9.09 -48.79 -12.92
C ASP A 306 7.59 -48.73 -12.56
N TYR A 307 6.80 -47.96 -13.32
CA TYR A 307 5.35 -48.13 -13.39
C TYR A 307 4.90 -47.88 -14.82
N GLY A 308 4.78 -48.98 -15.56
CA GLY A 308 4.06 -49.03 -16.82
C GLY A 308 2.56 -48.81 -16.65
N GLY A 309 1.99 -48.21 -17.70
CA GLY A 309 0.67 -48.38 -18.28
C GLY A 309 -0.54 -48.66 -17.39
N ASP A 310 -1.54 -47.80 -17.49
CA ASP A 310 -2.85 -48.28 -17.94
C ASP A 310 -3.62 -47.17 -18.67
N ASP A 311 -4.23 -47.59 -19.77
CA ASP A 311 -5.05 -46.81 -20.69
C ASP A 311 -6.41 -46.45 -20.07
N GLY A 312 -6.93 -45.28 -20.44
CA GLY A 312 -8.25 -44.83 -20.03
C GLY A 312 -8.73 -43.65 -20.87
N TYR A 313 -9.12 -43.95 -22.10
CA TYR A 313 -9.96 -43.08 -22.91
C TYR A 313 -11.31 -42.94 -22.23
N ASP A 314 -11.75 -41.70 -21.96
CA ASP A 314 -13.17 -41.39 -21.96
C ASP A 314 -13.41 -40.11 -22.76
N ASP A 315 -14.20 -40.36 -23.79
CA ASP A 315 -14.76 -39.53 -24.83
C ASP A 315 -15.94 -38.76 -24.21
N ASP A 316 -15.98 -37.43 -24.35
CA ASP A 316 -17.26 -36.72 -24.30
C ASP A 316 -17.18 -35.49 -25.22
N GLY A 317 -17.81 -35.67 -26.37
CA GLY A 317 -17.90 -34.70 -27.44
C GLY A 317 -18.85 -33.53 -27.17
N GLY A 318 -18.87 -32.61 -28.13
CA GLY A 318 -19.94 -31.62 -28.24
C GLY A 318 -19.53 -30.26 -28.81
N GLY A 319 -19.01 -30.23 -30.05
CA GLY A 319 -19.15 -29.05 -30.91
C GLY A 319 -20.65 -28.70 -31.06
N GLY A 320 -21.06 -27.44 -31.05
CA GLY A 320 -20.77 -26.48 -32.11
C GLY A 320 -22.08 -26.16 -32.83
N GLY A 321 -22.62 -24.96 -32.64
CA GLY A 321 -23.84 -24.49 -33.30
C GLY A 321 -23.85 -22.97 -33.34
N GLY A 322 -23.58 -22.43 -34.52
CA GLY A 322 -23.48 -20.99 -34.76
C GLY A 322 -24.82 -20.25 -34.70
N GLY A 323 -24.72 -18.95 -34.46
CA GLY A 323 -25.81 -17.99 -34.61
C GLY A 323 -25.25 -16.70 -35.19
N GLY A 324 -25.28 -16.60 -36.52
CA GLY A 324 -25.22 -15.32 -37.19
C GLY A 324 -26.57 -14.62 -37.08
N GLY A 325 -26.55 -13.29 -36.90
CA GLY A 325 -27.72 -12.45 -36.91
C GLY A 325 -27.30 -11.00 -36.99
N GLY A 326 -27.33 -10.46 -38.22
CA GLY A 326 -27.25 -9.03 -38.46
C GLY A 326 -28.54 -8.33 -38.02
N GLY A 327 -28.41 -7.05 -37.70
CA GLY A 327 -29.46 -6.12 -37.31
C GLY A 327 -28.81 -4.87 -36.75
#